data_AF-A0A846P3H4-F1
#
_entry.id   AF-A0A846P3H4-F1
#
_cell.length_a   1.000
_cell.length_b   1.000
_cell.length_c   1.000
_cell.angle_alpha   90.00
_cell.angle_beta   90.00
_cell.angle_gamma   90.00
#
_symmetry.space_group_name_H-M   'P 1'
#
loop_
_entity.id
_entity.type
_entity.pdbx_description
1 polymer ?
#
loop_
_entity_poly.entity_id
_entity_poly.type
_entity_poly.pdbx_seq_one_letter_code
_entity_poly.pdbx_strand_id
1 'polypeptide(L)'
;MPSKYEEEDLSRTKSISINSRKSKVRLDQFVDPENIQSNRSEGQFEYLSAMFPDVLAGASLKRLAETMHRAKEEKREILWCLGAHVLKCGLSLYVNSLLDKGFITAVATTGSATIHDLEIAFFGETSEDVSEELPKGRFGMSKETADHFNSACKLAEDEGLGLGEGVGRYIEASDAPHKRYSLFTSAYGHSVPATVHLAFGTDITHQHPSFSAAAAGELTMKDFRIFTRVVGKLFDNGVVIVFGSAVVLPEVFLKAVAVNYNLDRKPEGVTAASFDMLPQYRVRENVLTRPFQGCGASHAFTGHHEIMMPLLYTLLTSGK
;
A
#
# COMPACT_ATOMS: atom_id res chain seq x y z
N MET A 1 6.95 33.83 44.07
CA MET A 1 7.87 33.02 44.89
C MET A 1 8.84 32.36 43.92
N PRO A 2 10.16 32.39 44.19
CA PRO A 2 11.12 31.63 43.39
C PRO A 2 10.78 30.14 43.41
N SER A 3 11.26 29.42 42.38
CA SER A 3 11.09 27.96 42.27
C SER A 3 11.60 27.28 43.54
N LYS A 4 10.93 26.21 43.98
CA LYS A 4 11.37 25.38 45.12
C LYS A 4 12.45 24.38 44.74
N TYR A 5 12.86 24.35 43.47
CA TYR A 5 13.82 23.40 42.91
C TYR A 5 15.05 24.16 42.42
N GLU A 6 16.23 23.56 42.61
CA GLU A 6 17.50 24.10 42.11
C GLU A 6 17.54 24.05 40.58
N GLU A 7 18.05 25.12 39.98
CA GLU A 7 18.23 25.27 38.53
C GLU A 7 19.71 25.11 38.17
N GLU A 8 19.99 24.50 37.02
CA GLU A 8 21.35 24.41 36.49
C GLU A 8 21.86 25.78 36.01
N ASP A 9 23.15 26.05 36.19
CA ASP A 9 23.77 27.30 35.76
C ASP A 9 24.19 27.23 34.28
N LEU A 10 23.27 27.60 33.40
CA LEU A 10 23.51 27.62 31.96
C LEU A 10 24.59 28.63 31.52
N SER A 11 25.04 29.55 32.38
CA SER A 11 26.16 30.47 32.06
C SER A 11 27.50 29.74 31.88
N ARG A 12 27.60 28.50 32.37
CA ARG A 12 28.78 27.64 32.27
C ARG A 12 28.85 26.84 30.97
N THR A 13 27.85 26.97 30.09
CA THR A 13 27.85 26.29 28.79
C THR A 13 28.94 26.85 27.87
N LYS A 14 29.53 25.98 27.03
CA LYS A 14 30.56 26.37 26.05
C LYS A 14 29.96 26.34 24.64
N SER A 15 30.00 27.47 23.95
CA SER A 15 29.62 27.55 22.54
C SER A 15 30.76 27.09 21.63
N ILE A 16 30.40 26.64 20.42
CA ILE A 16 31.35 26.28 19.36
C ILE A 16 31.02 27.05 18.08
N SER A 17 32.01 27.21 17.20
CA SER A 17 31.79 27.83 15.89
C SER A 17 31.00 26.92 14.95
N ILE A 18 30.18 27.52 14.08
CA ILE A 18 29.54 26.79 12.99
C ILE A 18 30.59 26.15 12.06
N ASN A 19 31.76 26.79 11.90
CA ASN A 19 32.84 26.33 11.03
C ASN A 19 33.59 25.11 11.61
N SER A 20 33.40 24.80 12.89
CA SER A 20 34.04 23.65 13.56
C SER A 20 33.15 22.40 13.63
N ARG A 21 31.95 22.42 13.02
CA ARG A 21 31.06 21.25 12.95
C ARG A 21 30.72 20.90 11.50
N LYS A 22 30.36 19.64 11.25
CA LYS A 22 29.84 19.19 9.95
C LYS A 22 28.33 19.49 9.84
N SER A 23 27.95 20.39 8.96
CA SER A 23 26.54 20.63 8.59
C SER A 23 26.08 19.58 7.58
N LYS A 24 24.86 19.05 7.75
CA LYS A 24 24.28 18.01 6.88
C LYS A 24 23.55 18.56 5.66
N VAL A 25 23.18 19.83 5.69
CA VAL A 25 22.39 20.49 4.65
C VAL A 25 23.17 21.69 4.12
N ARG A 26 23.18 21.84 2.80
CA ARG A 26 23.86 22.91 2.06
C ARG A 26 22.90 23.58 1.06
N LEU A 27 23.25 24.79 0.63
CA LEU A 27 22.43 25.59 -0.30
C LEU A 27 22.24 24.93 -1.67
N ASP A 28 23.19 24.11 -2.12
CA ASP A 28 23.09 23.34 -3.37
C ASP A 28 22.03 22.23 -3.32
N GLN A 29 21.48 21.92 -2.15
CA GLN A 29 20.36 20.99 -1.99
C GLN A 29 18.99 21.69 -1.97
N PHE A 30 18.97 23.02 -2.03
CA PHE A 30 17.74 23.79 -2.00
C PHE A 30 17.15 23.80 -3.40
N VAL A 31 15.83 23.59 -3.47
CA VAL A 31 15.09 23.69 -4.72
C VAL A 31 14.55 25.11 -4.85
N ASP A 32 14.94 25.79 -5.92
CA ASP A 32 14.35 27.06 -6.31
C ASP A 32 13.16 26.80 -7.24
N PRO A 33 11.90 27.01 -6.77
CA PRO A 33 10.72 26.70 -7.56
C PRO A 33 10.60 27.50 -8.86
N GLU A 34 11.24 28.67 -8.97
CA GLU A 34 11.23 29.48 -10.19
C GLU A 34 12.11 28.89 -11.29
N ASN A 35 13.17 28.17 -10.90
CA ASN A 35 14.17 27.62 -11.82
C ASN A 35 13.89 26.18 -12.26
N ILE A 36 12.94 25.46 -11.63
CA ILE A 36 12.61 24.06 -11.99
C ILE A 36 12.12 23.94 -13.44
N GLN A 37 11.51 24.98 -14.01
CA GLN A 37 10.99 24.97 -15.38
C GLN A 37 12.06 24.62 -16.43
N SER A 38 13.33 24.92 -16.14
CA SER A 38 14.47 24.56 -17.01
C SER A 38 14.63 23.05 -17.21
N ASN A 39 14.19 22.23 -16.24
CA ASN A 39 14.28 20.76 -16.33
C ASN A 39 13.22 20.13 -17.24
N ARG A 40 12.24 20.91 -17.75
CA ARG A 40 11.21 20.38 -18.66
C ARG A 40 11.79 19.79 -19.94
N SER A 41 12.91 20.33 -20.43
CA SER A 41 13.58 19.80 -21.63
C SER A 41 14.27 18.46 -21.40
N GLU A 42 14.51 18.07 -20.15
CA GLU A 42 15.19 16.81 -19.79
C GLU A 42 14.21 15.64 -19.64
N GLY A 43 12.91 15.93 -19.59
CA GLY A 43 11.85 14.93 -19.46
C GLY A 43 10.88 15.25 -18.32
N GLN A 44 9.70 14.63 -18.35
CA GLN A 44 8.68 14.89 -17.35
C GLN A 44 9.09 14.31 -15.98
N PHE A 45 9.77 13.16 -15.95
CA PHE A 45 10.33 12.61 -14.72
C PHE A 45 11.32 13.58 -14.07
N GLU A 46 12.32 14.07 -14.81
CA GLU A 46 13.35 14.95 -14.27
C GLU A 46 12.78 16.28 -13.78
N TYR A 47 11.82 16.85 -14.52
CA TYR A 47 11.09 18.04 -14.09
C TYR A 47 10.42 17.86 -12.72
N LEU A 48 9.68 16.77 -12.51
CA LEU A 48 8.98 16.51 -11.26
C LEU A 48 9.93 16.10 -10.13
N SER A 49 10.94 15.29 -10.45
CA SER A 49 11.98 14.85 -9.53
C SER A 49 12.75 16.05 -8.96
N ALA A 50 13.04 17.06 -9.79
CA ALA A 50 13.67 18.31 -9.41
C ALA A 50 12.81 19.20 -8.50
N MET A 51 11.51 18.95 -8.36
CA MET A 51 10.66 19.65 -7.38
C MET A 51 10.96 19.26 -5.93
N PHE A 52 11.62 18.12 -5.72
CA PHE A 52 11.92 17.60 -4.39
C PHE A 52 13.41 17.74 -4.07
N PRO A 53 13.78 18.32 -2.92
CA PRO A 53 15.18 18.48 -2.56
C PRO A 53 15.81 17.12 -2.20
N ASP A 54 17.12 16.99 -2.47
CA ASP A 54 17.91 15.80 -2.15
C ASP A 54 18.29 15.71 -0.66
N VAL A 55 17.28 15.83 0.20
CA VAL A 55 17.37 15.68 1.65
C VAL A 55 16.23 14.84 2.19
N LEU A 56 16.52 14.01 3.19
CA LEU A 56 15.53 13.30 4.02
C LEU A 56 14.48 12.56 3.17
N ALA A 57 13.19 12.86 3.37
CA ALA A 57 12.09 12.23 2.68
C ALA A 57 12.02 12.59 1.18
N GLY A 58 12.44 13.80 0.78
CA GLY A 58 12.50 14.20 -0.64
C GLY A 58 13.44 13.29 -1.42
N ALA A 59 14.68 13.13 -0.92
CA ALA A 59 15.64 12.19 -1.50
C ALA A 59 15.16 10.73 -1.46
N SER A 60 14.39 10.35 -0.43
CA SER A 60 13.85 8.99 -0.31
C SER A 60 12.77 8.72 -1.34
N LEU A 61 11.91 9.70 -1.63
CA LEU A 61 10.85 9.57 -2.64
C LEU A 61 11.45 9.43 -4.04
N LYS A 62 12.46 10.25 -4.37
CA LYS A 62 13.21 10.16 -5.64
C LYS A 62 13.84 8.78 -5.82
N ARG A 63 14.59 8.30 -4.82
CA ARG A 63 15.22 6.96 -4.84
C ARG A 63 14.21 5.82 -4.97
N LEU A 64 13.06 5.92 -4.31
CA LEU A 64 12.00 4.92 -4.44
C LEU A 64 11.47 4.90 -5.88
N ALA A 65 11.14 6.07 -6.44
CA ALA A 65 10.64 6.17 -7.81
C ALA A 65 11.65 5.59 -8.82
N GLU A 66 12.93 5.97 -8.72
CA GLU A 66 14.01 5.41 -9.53
C GLU A 66 14.11 3.88 -9.41
N THR A 67 14.01 3.36 -8.18
CA THR A 67 14.07 1.91 -7.93
C THR A 67 12.88 1.18 -8.54
N MET A 68 11.69 1.76 -8.51
CA MET A 68 10.50 1.19 -9.14
C MET A 68 10.57 1.21 -10.67
N HIS A 69 11.13 2.27 -11.26
CA HIS A 69 11.42 2.30 -12.71
C HIS A 69 12.34 1.16 -13.12
N ARG A 70 13.47 0.99 -12.41
CA ARG A 70 14.41 -0.11 -12.67
C ARG A 70 13.77 -1.47 -12.44
N ALA A 71 13.02 -1.66 -11.36
CA ALA A 71 12.32 -2.91 -11.08
C ALA A 71 11.36 -3.27 -12.23
N LYS A 72 10.63 -2.29 -12.77
CA LYS A 72 9.77 -2.48 -13.94
C LYS A 72 10.58 -2.85 -15.20
N GLU A 73 11.64 -2.11 -15.51
CA GLU A 73 12.51 -2.36 -16.67
C GLU A 73 13.12 -3.76 -16.65
N GLU A 74 13.54 -4.21 -15.47
CA GLU A 74 14.11 -5.53 -15.22
C GLU A 74 13.07 -6.63 -14.98
N LYS A 75 11.77 -6.31 -15.07
CA LYS A 75 10.64 -7.25 -14.82
C LYS A 75 10.70 -7.93 -13.45
N ARG A 76 11.13 -7.18 -12.43
CA ARG A 76 11.10 -7.58 -11.01
C ARG A 76 9.70 -7.44 -10.44
N GLU A 77 9.46 -8.13 -9.34
CA GLU A 77 8.18 -8.10 -8.64
C GLU A 77 7.99 -6.75 -7.92
N ILE A 78 6.86 -6.09 -8.13
CA ILE A 78 6.43 -4.85 -7.47
C ILE A 78 5.08 -5.12 -6.78
N LEU A 79 5.16 -5.50 -5.51
CA LEU A 79 4.01 -5.84 -4.67
C LEU A 79 3.45 -4.59 -3.99
N TRP A 80 2.12 -4.43 -4.07
CA TRP A 80 1.39 -3.41 -3.31
C TRP A 80 0.44 -4.04 -2.29
N CYS A 81 0.67 -3.74 -1.02
CA CYS A 81 -0.21 -4.06 0.11
C CYS A 81 -1.12 -2.87 0.40
N LEU A 82 -2.41 -2.96 0.04
CA LEU A 82 -3.36 -1.85 0.10
C LEU A 82 -4.45 -2.07 1.16
N GLY A 83 -4.61 -1.12 2.08
CA GLY A 83 -5.77 -1.08 2.97
C GLY A 83 -7.01 -0.46 2.34
N ALA A 84 -8.16 -0.70 2.96
CA ALA A 84 -9.48 -0.22 2.54
C ALA A 84 -9.56 1.29 2.26
N HIS A 85 -8.86 2.12 3.05
CA HIS A 85 -8.90 3.57 2.91
C HIS A 85 -8.43 4.06 1.54
N VAL A 86 -7.56 3.32 0.86
CA VAL A 86 -7.12 3.67 -0.50
C VAL A 86 -8.32 3.69 -1.46
N LEU A 87 -9.15 2.65 -1.41
CA LEU A 87 -10.33 2.53 -2.28
C LEU A 87 -11.43 3.52 -1.84
N LYS A 88 -11.67 3.63 -0.54
CA LYS A 88 -12.59 4.61 0.04
C LYS A 88 -12.28 6.04 -0.40
N CYS A 89 -11.01 6.41 -0.53
CA CYS A 89 -10.58 7.74 -0.98
C CYS A 89 -10.63 7.94 -2.51
N GLY A 90 -11.23 7.01 -3.27
CA GLY A 90 -11.39 7.13 -4.72
C GLY A 90 -10.09 6.92 -5.51
N LEU A 91 -9.09 6.27 -4.92
CA LEU A 91 -7.78 6.10 -5.56
C LEU A 91 -7.65 4.87 -6.45
N SER A 92 -8.73 4.09 -6.63
CA SER A 92 -8.69 2.87 -7.44
C SER A 92 -8.26 3.12 -8.88
N LEU A 93 -8.61 4.27 -9.49
CA LEU A 93 -8.15 4.62 -10.84
C LEU A 93 -6.63 4.84 -10.93
N TYR A 94 -5.99 5.34 -9.87
CA TYR A 94 -4.54 5.44 -9.83
C TYR A 94 -3.92 4.04 -9.77
N VAL A 95 -4.47 3.15 -8.94
CA VAL A 95 -4.01 1.77 -8.84
C VAL A 95 -4.19 1.02 -10.17
N ASN A 96 -5.36 1.15 -10.82
CA ASN A 96 -5.65 0.56 -12.13
C ASN A 96 -4.70 1.07 -13.22
N SER A 97 -4.36 2.36 -13.20
CA SER A 97 -3.37 2.94 -14.13
C SER A 97 -1.94 2.45 -13.85
N LEU A 98 -1.58 2.22 -12.59
CA LEU A 98 -0.28 1.64 -12.23
C LEU A 98 -0.19 0.15 -12.61
N LEU A 99 -1.30 -0.60 -12.50
CA LEU A 99 -1.43 -1.97 -13.02
C LEU A 99 -1.17 -2.00 -14.54
N ASP A 100 -1.92 -1.20 -15.31
CA ASP A 100 -1.78 -1.09 -16.77
C ASP A 100 -0.35 -0.70 -17.19
N LYS A 101 0.29 0.20 -16.44
CA LYS A 101 1.65 0.64 -16.70
C LYS A 101 2.73 -0.30 -16.15
N GLY A 102 2.39 -1.42 -15.54
CA GLY A 102 3.34 -2.42 -15.03
C GLY A 102 4.13 -1.98 -13.79
N PHE A 103 3.63 -1.00 -13.03
CA PHE A 103 4.18 -0.60 -11.72
C PHE A 103 3.56 -1.38 -10.55
N ILE A 104 2.63 -2.28 -10.86
CA ILE A 104 2.04 -3.24 -9.92
C ILE A 104 2.05 -4.59 -10.60
N THR A 105 2.75 -5.55 -10.03
CA THR A 105 2.78 -6.94 -10.53
C THR A 105 2.03 -7.91 -9.62
N ALA A 106 1.68 -7.47 -8.41
CA ALA A 106 0.80 -8.16 -7.47
C ALA A 106 0.18 -7.17 -6.46
N VAL A 107 -0.99 -7.49 -5.95
CA VAL A 107 -1.70 -6.72 -4.92
C VAL A 107 -2.15 -7.63 -3.79
N ALA A 108 -2.03 -7.16 -2.55
CA ALA A 108 -2.63 -7.78 -1.38
C ALA A 108 -3.49 -6.76 -0.62
N THR A 109 -4.70 -7.16 -0.23
CA THR A 109 -5.66 -6.27 0.45
C THR A 109 -6.28 -6.89 1.70
N THR A 110 -6.98 -6.07 2.47
CA THR A 110 -7.86 -6.53 3.57
C THR A 110 -9.25 -6.90 3.04
N GLY A 111 -10.05 -7.60 3.85
CA GLY A 111 -11.46 -7.87 3.53
C GLY A 111 -12.28 -6.59 3.34
N SER A 112 -12.12 -5.61 4.22
CA SER A 112 -12.74 -4.28 4.05
C SER A 112 -12.44 -3.59 2.70
N ALA A 113 -11.30 -3.84 2.07
CA ALA A 113 -11.05 -3.31 0.72
C ALA A 113 -11.95 -3.96 -0.34
N THR A 114 -12.22 -5.27 -0.21
CA THR A 114 -13.18 -5.96 -1.11
C THR A 114 -14.58 -5.39 -1.01
N ILE A 115 -14.98 -4.97 0.20
CA ILE A 115 -16.30 -4.38 0.45
C ILE A 115 -16.42 -3.04 -0.28
N HIS A 116 -15.45 -2.14 -0.09
CA HIS A 116 -15.44 -0.87 -0.84
C HIS A 116 -15.39 -1.10 -2.34
N ASP A 117 -14.61 -2.06 -2.83
CA ASP A 117 -14.51 -2.34 -4.26
C ASP A 117 -15.83 -2.84 -4.86
N LEU A 118 -16.51 -3.77 -4.17
CA LEU A 118 -17.83 -4.28 -4.57
C LEU A 118 -18.86 -3.16 -4.58
N GLU A 119 -18.92 -2.34 -3.52
CA GLU A 119 -19.86 -1.24 -3.43
C GLU A 119 -19.62 -0.19 -4.54
N ILE A 120 -18.36 0.16 -4.80
CA ILE A 120 -18.00 1.05 -5.92
C ILE A 120 -18.41 0.43 -7.25
N ALA A 121 -18.14 -0.86 -7.49
CA ALA A 121 -18.41 -1.52 -8.76
C ALA A 121 -19.92 -1.62 -9.07
N PHE A 122 -20.73 -1.96 -8.07
CA PHE A 122 -22.17 -2.20 -8.25
C PHE A 122 -23.03 -0.94 -8.04
N PHE A 123 -22.65 -0.05 -7.13
CA PHE A 123 -23.48 1.10 -6.72
C PHE A 123 -22.84 2.46 -7.00
N GLY A 124 -21.52 2.52 -7.21
CA GLY A 124 -20.81 3.78 -7.49
C GLY A 124 -20.56 4.64 -6.25
N GLU A 125 -20.91 4.14 -5.08
CA GLU A 125 -20.78 4.80 -3.77
C GLU A 125 -20.35 3.77 -2.71
N THR A 126 -19.72 4.24 -1.65
CA THR A 126 -19.25 3.38 -0.54
C THR A 126 -18.99 4.23 0.71
N SER A 127 -18.72 3.59 1.84
CA SER A 127 -18.44 4.21 3.15
C SER A 127 -19.66 4.86 3.80
N GLU A 128 -20.52 4.02 4.39
CA GLU A 128 -21.62 4.46 5.26
C GLU A 128 -21.18 5.33 6.45
N ASP A 129 -22.10 6.12 6.99
CA ASP A 129 -21.86 6.92 8.21
C ASP A 129 -21.98 6.04 9.46
N VAL A 130 -20.82 5.69 10.01
CA VAL A 130 -20.71 4.88 11.24
C VAL A 130 -21.41 5.53 12.44
N SER A 131 -21.28 6.86 12.59
CA SER A 131 -21.81 7.56 13.76
C SER A 131 -23.33 7.60 13.74
N GLU A 132 -23.90 7.68 12.54
CA GLU A 132 -25.33 7.66 12.32
C GLU A 132 -25.93 6.24 12.46
N GLU A 133 -25.30 5.23 11.85
CA GLU A 133 -25.91 3.90 11.68
C GLU A 133 -25.65 2.95 12.85
N LEU A 134 -24.55 3.13 13.59
CA LEU A 134 -24.20 2.25 14.70
C LEU A 134 -25.24 2.28 15.84
N PRO A 135 -25.70 3.44 16.35
CA PRO A 135 -26.73 3.49 17.39
C PRO A 135 -28.08 2.91 16.95
N LYS A 136 -28.34 2.85 15.64
CA LYS A 136 -29.56 2.29 15.04
C LYS A 136 -29.47 0.76 14.84
N GLY A 137 -28.30 0.16 15.08
CA GLY A 137 -28.06 -1.26 14.81
C GLY A 137 -28.03 -1.61 13.31
N ARG A 138 -27.76 -0.62 12.45
CA ARG A 138 -27.80 -0.78 10.99
C ARG A 138 -26.42 -0.72 10.33
N PHE A 139 -25.38 -0.33 11.08
CA PHE A 139 -24.01 -0.27 10.59
C PHE A 139 -23.56 -1.63 10.02
N GLY A 140 -23.18 -1.65 8.75
CA GLY A 140 -22.73 -2.83 8.03
C GLY A 140 -23.84 -3.82 7.65
N MET A 141 -25.11 -3.44 7.78
CA MET A 141 -26.25 -4.34 7.55
C MET A 141 -26.81 -4.29 6.12
N SER A 142 -26.07 -3.71 5.16
CA SER A 142 -26.42 -3.74 3.74
C SER A 142 -26.47 -5.18 3.23
N LYS A 143 -27.66 -5.61 2.80
CA LYS A 143 -27.90 -6.98 2.32
C LYS A 143 -27.19 -7.21 0.99
N GLU A 144 -27.27 -6.23 0.10
CA GLU A 144 -26.73 -6.28 -1.26
C GLU A 144 -25.21 -6.43 -1.24
N THR A 145 -24.52 -5.67 -0.37
CA THR A 145 -23.06 -5.80 -0.18
C THR A 145 -22.69 -7.22 0.25
N ALA A 146 -23.42 -7.81 1.19
CA ALA A 146 -23.18 -9.17 1.65
C ALA A 146 -23.50 -10.24 0.60
N ASP A 147 -24.59 -10.08 -0.16
CA ASP A 147 -24.97 -10.98 -1.24
C ASP A 147 -23.91 -11.01 -2.35
N HIS A 148 -23.38 -9.85 -2.74
CA HIS A 148 -22.31 -9.77 -3.74
C HIS A 148 -21.02 -10.43 -3.24
N PHE A 149 -20.62 -10.16 -2.00
CA PHE A 149 -19.44 -10.80 -1.41
C PHE A 149 -19.58 -12.32 -1.36
N ASN A 150 -20.72 -12.82 -0.87
CA ASN A 150 -20.97 -14.26 -0.78
C ASN A 150 -21.06 -14.94 -2.15
N SER A 151 -21.62 -14.25 -3.14
CA SER A 151 -21.66 -14.73 -4.53
C SER A 151 -20.25 -14.83 -5.12
N ALA A 152 -19.38 -13.85 -4.85
CA ALA A 152 -17.98 -13.90 -5.24
C ALA A 152 -17.24 -15.05 -4.55
N CYS A 153 -17.45 -15.26 -3.25
CA CYS A 153 -16.88 -16.41 -2.53
C CYS A 153 -17.33 -17.74 -3.13
N LYS A 154 -18.64 -17.89 -3.39
CA LYS A 154 -19.18 -19.11 -4.00
C LYS A 154 -18.56 -19.39 -5.37
N LEU A 155 -18.49 -18.36 -6.22
CA LEU A 155 -17.85 -18.48 -7.53
C LEU A 155 -16.39 -18.91 -7.41
N ALA A 156 -15.64 -18.27 -6.48
CA ALA A 156 -14.24 -18.59 -6.26
C ALA A 156 -14.03 -20.03 -5.77
N GLU A 157 -14.91 -20.53 -4.91
CA GLU A 157 -14.90 -21.91 -4.44
C GLU A 157 -15.19 -22.89 -5.59
N ASP A 158 -16.27 -22.63 -6.35
CA ASP A 158 -16.71 -23.46 -7.47
C ASP A 158 -15.65 -23.52 -8.60
N GLU A 159 -14.93 -22.43 -8.86
CA GLU A 159 -13.86 -22.34 -9.87
C GLU A 159 -12.45 -22.65 -9.32
N GLY A 160 -12.31 -22.89 -8.02
CA GLY A 160 -11.01 -23.19 -7.40
C GLY A 160 -10.04 -22.00 -7.35
N LEU A 161 -10.54 -20.77 -7.37
CA LEU A 161 -9.78 -19.52 -7.34
C LEU A 161 -9.40 -19.10 -5.90
N GLY A 162 -8.50 -18.12 -5.81
CA GLY A 162 -8.30 -17.31 -4.60
C GLY A 162 -9.45 -16.30 -4.39
N LEU A 163 -9.56 -15.70 -3.20
CA LEU A 163 -10.65 -14.75 -2.92
C LEU A 163 -10.54 -13.50 -3.79
N GLY A 164 -9.36 -12.87 -3.87
CA GLY A 164 -9.20 -11.65 -4.67
C GLY A 164 -9.43 -11.87 -6.17
N GLU A 165 -8.91 -12.97 -6.72
CA GLU A 165 -9.18 -13.38 -8.10
C GLU A 165 -10.68 -13.65 -8.32
N GLY A 166 -11.32 -14.35 -7.38
CA GLY A 166 -12.75 -14.64 -7.41
C GLY A 166 -13.64 -13.40 -7.38
N VAL A 167 -13.29 -12.38 -6.60
CA VAL A 167 -13.98 -11.07 -6.60
C VAL A 167 -13.86 -10.39 -7.97
N GLY A 168 -12.66 -10.35 -8.54
CA GLY A 168 -12.44 -9.75 -9.87
C GLY A 168 -13.22 -10.47 -10.97
N ARG A 169 -13.14 -11.81 -10.97
CA ARG A 169 -13.86 -12.71 -11.88
C ARG A 169 -15.39 -12.55 -11.76
N TYR A 170 -15.90 -12.39 -10.54
CA TYR A 170 -17.32 -12.19 -10.26
C TYR A 170 -17.81 -10.84 -10.79
N ILE A 171 -17.11 -9.75 -10.46
CA ILE A 171 -17.47 -8.42 -10.96
C ILE A 171 -17.41 -8.40 -12.50
N GLU A 172 -16.37 -8.97 -13.10
CA GLU A 172 -16.19 -9.01 -14.55
C GLU A 172 -17.36 -9.72 -15.27
N ALA A 173 -17.88 -10.81 -14.72
CA ALA A 173 -19.01 -11.54 -15.32
C ALA A 173 -20.40 -11.02 -14.94
N SER A 174 -20.50 -10.03 -14.05
CA SER A 174 -21.77 -9.43 -13.63
C SER A 174 -22.22 -8.29 -14.57
N ASP A 175 -23.36 -7.67 -14.28
CA ASP A 175 -23.82 -6.43 -14.95
C ASP A 175 -23.45 -5.16 -14.17
N ALA A 176 -22.44 -5.22 -13.30
CA ALA A 176 -21.97 -4.06 -12.52
C ALA A 176 -21.71 -2.84 -13.43
N PRO A 177 -22.32 -1.66 -13.17
CA PRO A 177 -22.20 -0.50 -14.05
C PRO A 177 -20.84 0.21 -13.96
N HIS A 178 -20.07 -0.02 -12.89
CA HIS A 178 -18.86 0.73 -12.58
C HIS A 178 -17.58 -0.14 -12.52
N LYS A 179 -17.54 -1.26 -13.25
CA LYS A 179 -16.40 -2.20 -13.30
C LYS A 179 -15.04 -1.53 -13.51
N ARG A 180 -14.97 -0.47 -14.32
CA ARG A 180 -13.72 0.27 -14.60
C ARG A 180 -13.04 0.85 -13.36
N TYR A 181 -13.81 1.05 -12.29
CA TYR A 181 -13.32 1.58 -11.01
C TYR A 181 -12.91 0.48 -10.03
N SER A 182 -13.20 -0.79 -10.33
CA SER A 182 -12.83 -1.93 -9.50
C SER A 182 -11.36 -2.27 -9.66
N LEU A 183 -10.65 -2.34 -8.54
CA LEU A 183 -9.30 -2.85 -8.44
C LEU A 183 -9.23 -4.33 -8.81
N PHE A 184 -10.16 -5.15 -8.28
CA PHE A 184 -10.13 -6.59 -8.52
C PHE A 184 -10.44 -6.94 -9.97
N THR A 185 -11.35 -6.20 -10.61
CA THR A 185 -11.63 -6.36 -12.05
C THR A 185 -10.40 -6.00 -12.89
N SER A 186 -9.74 -4.88 -12.56
CA SER A 186 -8.52 -4.47 -13.25
C SER A 186 -7.40 -5.50 -13.08
N ALA A 187 -7.16 -6.00 -11.87
CA ALA A 187 -6.16 -7.02 -11.59
C ALA A 187 -6.45 -8.34 -12.34
N TYR A 188 -7.70 -8.80 -12.32
CA TYR A 188 -8.15 -9.98 -13.06
C TYR A 188 -7.90 -9.83 -14.57
N GLY A 189 -8.32 -8.71 -15.16
CA GLY A 189 -8.11 -8.44 -16.59
C GLY A 189 -6.63 -8.37 -17.01
N HIS A 190 -5.74 -7.92 -16.14
CA HIS A 190 -4.30 -7.88 -16.39
C HIS A 190 -3.56 -9.17 -16.01
N SER A 191 -4.26 -10.21 -15.53
CA SER A 191 -3.64 -11.43 -14.98
C SER A 191 -2.63 -11.12 -13.85
N VAL A 192 -2.90 -10.08 -13.06
CA VAL A 192 -2.11 -9.69 -11.89
C VAL A 192 -2.72 -10.34 -10.64
N PRO A 193 -1.95 -11.10 -9.84
CA PRO A 193 -2.45 -11.70 -8.62
C PRO A 193 -2.96 -10.63 -7.64
N ALA A 194 -4.25 -10.69 -7.30
CA ALA A 194 -4.86 -9.95 -6.22
C ALA A 194 -5.25 -10.92 -5.10
N THR A 195 -4.74 -10.70 -3.89
CA THR A 195 -5.02 -11.54 -2.72
C THR A 195 -5.74 -10.74 -1.63
N VAL A 196 -6.66 -11.39 -0.93
CA VAL A 196 -7.48 -10.81 0.14
C VAL A 196 -7.22 -11.57 1.43
N HIS A 197 -6.79 -10.83 2.44
CA HIS A 197 -6.50 -11.37 3.77
C HIS A 197 -7.57 -10.91 4.76
N LEU A 198 -8.48 -11.83 5.07
CA LEU A 198 -9.60 -11.58 5.97
C LEU A 198 -9.14 -11.60 7.44
N ALA A 199 -9.68 -10.66 8.22
CA ALA A 199 -9.64 -10.72 9.68
C ALA A 199 -11.06 -10.99 10.18
N PHE A 200 -11.33 -12.22 10.60
CA PHE A 200 -12.68 -12.62 11.02
C PHE A 200 -13.21 -11.73 12.14
N GLY A 201 -14.46 -11.27 11.98
CA GLY A 201 -15.12 -10.33 12.88
C GLY A 201 -14.82 -8.85 12.63
N THR A 202 -13.96 -8.48 11.66
CA THR A 202 -13.68 -7.06 11.37
C THR A 202 -14.48 -6.48 10.21
N ASP A 203 -14.85 -7.32 9.25
CA ASP A 203 -15.52 -6.90 8.01
C ASP A 203 -17.04 -7.02 8.13
N ILE A 204 -17.77 -6.05 7.58
CA ILE A 204 -19.24 -5.97 7.72
C ILE A 204 -19.98 -7.15 7.09
N THR A 205 -19.35 -7.94 6.23
CA THR A 205 -19.97 -9.13 5.64
C THR A 205 -20.06 -10.29 6.65
N HIS A 206 -19.21 -10.31 7.68
CA HIS A 206 -19.15 -11.41 8.66
C HIS A 206 -20.37 -11.50 9.58
N GLN A 207 -21.11 -10.41 9.75
CA GLN A 207 -22.29 -10.36 10.63
C GLN A 207 -23.58 -10.81 9.93
N HIS A 208 -23.53 -11.12 8.62
CA HIS A 208 -24.69 -11.55 7.85
C HIS A 208 -24.93 -13.07 7.97
N PRO A 209 -26.18 -13.54 8.13
CA PRO A 209 -26.49 -14.97 8.19
C PRO A 209 -26.07 -15.78 6.96
N SER A 210 -25.91 -15.12 5.81
CA SER A 210 -25.47 -15.72 4.56
C SER A 210 -23.97 -15.97 4.47
N PHE A 211 -23.17 -15.43 5.41
CA PHE A 211 -21.71 -15.57 5.39
C PHE A 211 -21.26 -16.98 5.76
N SER A 212 -20.50 -17.61 4.85
CA SER A 212 -19.86 -18.91 5.10
C SER A 212 -18.41 -18.71 5.55
N ALA A 213 -18.19 -18.78 6.86
CA ALA A 213 -16.84 -18.66 7.43
C ALA A 213 -15.87 -19.75 6.95
N ALA A 214 -16.38 -20.96 6.70
CA ALA A 214 -15.59 -22.08 6.18
C ALA A 214 -15.08 -21.79 4.76
N ALA A 215 -15.97 -21.36 3.85
CA ALA A 215 -15.61 -21.03 2.49
C ALA A 215 -14.65 -19.82 2.44
N ALA A 216 -14.99 -18.74 3.16
CA ALA A 216 -14.14 -17.56 3.25
C ALA A 216 -12.75 -17.87 3.83
N GLY A 217 -12.68 -18.76 4.82
CA GLY A 217 -11.44 -19.25 5.42
C GLY A 217 -10.54 -20.01 4.45
N GLU A 218 -11.13 -20.92 3.65
CA GLU A 218 -10.36 -21.66 2.64
C GLU A 218 -9.85 -20.72 1.53
N LEU A 219 -10.68 -19.79 1.07
CA LEU A 219 -10.30 -18.84 0.02
C LEU A 219 -9.19 -17.88 0.47
N THR A 220 -9.29 -17.31 1.67
CA THR A 220 -8.24 -16.42 2.20
C THR A 220 -6.93 -17.19 2.50
N MET A 221 -7.04 -18.48 2.87
CA MET A 221 -5.87 -19.34 3.05
C MET A 221 -5.21 -19.68 1.70
N LYS A 222 -5.98 -19.88 0.65
CA LYS A 222 -5.45 -20.02 -0.72
C LYS A 222 -4.74 -18.73 -1.16
N ASP A 223 -5.34 -17.58 -0.90
CA ASP A 223 -4.73 -16.27 -1.15
C ASP A 223 -3.42 -16.10 -0.37
N PHE A 224 -3.32 -16.57 0.87
CA PHE A 224 -2.05 -16.58 1.60
C PHE A 224 -0.96 -17.41 0.91
N ARG A 225 -1.30 -18.56 0.32
CA ARG A 225 -0.35 -19.40 -0.43
C ARG A 225 0.11 -18.70 -1.72
N ILE A 226 -0.82 -18.07 -2.46
CA ILE A 226 -0.52 -17.27 -3.65
C ILE A 226 0.39 -16.09 -3.27
N PHE A 227 0.02 -15.35 -2.24
CA PHE A 227 0.78 -14.23 -1.72
C PHE A 227 2.19 -14.64 -1.26
N THR A 228 2.33 -15.78 -0.60
CA THR A 228 3.64 -16.33 -0.21
C THR A 228 4.53 -16.62 -1.42
N ARG A 229 3.96 -17.08 -2.53
CA ARG A 229 4.68 -17.28 -3.79
C ARG A 229 5.11 -15.95 -4.42
N VAL A 230 4.27 -14.92 -4.38
CA VAL A 230 4.60 -13.54 -4.80
C VAL A 230 5.75 -13.00 -3.95
N VAL A 231 5.68 -13.13 -2.62
CA VAL A 231 6.76 -12.68 -1.72
C VAL A 231 8.08 -13.38 -2.00
N GLY A 232 8.04 -14.65 -2.43
CA GLY A 232 9.26 -15.35 -2.88
C GLY A 232 9.90 -14.78 -4.13
N LYS A 233 9.12 -14.17 -5.03
CA LYS A 233 9.66 -13.45 -6.20
C LYS A 233 10.23 -12.08 -5.83
N LEU A 234 9.67 -11.43 -4.80
CA LEU A 234 10.20 -10.16 -4.29
C LEU A 234 11.65 -10.27 -3.81
N PHE A 235 12.07 -11.46 -3.35
CA PHE A 235 13.41 -11.69 -2.84
C PHE A 235 14.50 -11.48 -3.90
N ASP A 236 14.17 -11.44 -5.19
CA ASP A 236 15.11 -11.09 -6.26
C ASP A 236 14.85 -9.66 -6.75
N ASN A 237 15.47 -8.70 -6.06
CA ASN A 237 15.47 -7.28 -6.41
C ASN A 237 14.08 -6.64 -6.55
N GLY A 238 13.09 -7.17 -5.84
CA GLY A 238 11.71 -6.69 -5.86
C GLY A 238 11.46 -5.46 -4.99
N VAL A 239 10.27 -4.89 -5.15
CA VAL A 239 9.79 -3.74 -4.37
C VAL A 239 8.47 -4.11 -3.67
N VAL A 240 8.38 -3.84 -2.37
CA VAL A 240 7.13 -3.94 -1.61
C VAL A 240 6.69 -2.57 -1.11
N ILE A 241 5.42 -2.24 -1.33
CA ILE A 241 4.82 -0.99 -0.87
C ILE A 241 3.64 -1.31 0.03
N VAL A 242 3.61 -0.72 1.23
CA VAL A 242 2.45 -0.77 2.13
C VAL A 242 1.75 0.57 2.14
N PHE A 243 0.47 0.57 1.82
CA PHE A 243 -0.39 1.74 1.73
C PHE A 243 -1.64 1.53 2.59
N GLY A 244 -1.65 2.11 3.78
CA GLY A 244 -2.87 2.18 4.62
C GLY A 244 -3.29 0.88 5.34
N SER A 245 -2.35 0.01 5.71
CA SER A 245 -2.64 -1.15 6.57
C SER A 245 -1.68 -1.24 7.76
N ALA A 246 -2.21 -1.03 8.96
CA ALA A 246 -1.40 -0.96 10.18
C ALA A 246 -1.06 -2.33 10.79
N VAL A 247 -1.91 -3.35 10.59
CA VAL A 247 -1.79 -4.64 11.30
C VAL A 247 -1.91 -5.84 10.35
N VAL A 248 -3.04 -6.01 9.67
CA VAL A 248 -3.35 -7.25 8.92
C VAL A 248 -2.28 -7.54 7.85
N LEU A 249 -2.05 -6.61 6.93
CA LEU A 249 -1.09 -6.85 5.85
C LEU A 249 0.38 -6.91 6.31
N PRO A 250 0.86 -6.06 7.24
CA PRO A 250 2.20 -6.22 7.81
C PRO A 250 2.42 -7.57 8.51
N GLU A 251 1.41 -8.08 9.22
CA GLU A 251 1.50 -9.39 9.86
C GLU A 251 1.51 -10.51 8.82
N VAL A 252 0.59 -10.50 7.86
CA VAL A 252 0.55 -11.48 6.77
C VAL A 252 1.84 -11.49 5.97
N PHE A 253 2.36 -10.31 5.62
CA PHE A 253 3.65 -10.13 4.93
C PHE A 253 4.79 -10.77 5.69
N LEU A 254 4.91 -10.52 7.00
CA LEU A 254 5.97 -11.13 7.80
C LEU A 254 5.88 -12.67 7.80
N LYS A 255 4.68 -13.24 7.80
CA LYS A 255 4.48 -14.70 7.78
C LYS A 255 4.86 -15.28 6.42
N ALA A 256 4.49 -14.61 5.33
CA ALA A 256 4.92 -14.98 3.99
C ALA A 256 6.45 -14.91 3.84
N VAL A 257 7.11 -13.86 4.37
CA VAL A 257 8.56 -13.73 4.42
C VAL A 257 9.19 -14.88 5.22
N ALA A 258 8.66 -15.19 6.41
CA ALA A 258 9.14 -16.28 7.25
C ALA A 258 9.05 -17.65 6.54
N VAL A 259 7.95 -17.92 5.82
CA VAL A 259 7.83 -19.13 5.00
C VAL A 259 8.89 -19.16 3.89
N ASN A 260 9.16 -18.03 3.23
CA ASN A 260 10.18 -17.97 2.18
C ASN A 260 11.60 -18.24 2.72
N TYR A 261 11.95 -17.70 3.89
CA TYR A 261 13.19 -18.07 4.58
C TYR A 261 13.25 -19.56 4.91
N ASN A 262 12.13 -20.13 5.38
CA ASN A 262 12.04 -21.57 5.67
C ASN A 262 12.11 -22.46 4.41
N LEU A 263 11.86 -21.89 3.23
CA LEU A 263 12.04 -22.55 1.93
C LEU A 263 13.42 -22.25 1.32
N ASP A 264 14.39 -21.89 2.15
CA ASP A 264 15.79 -21.60 1.80
C ASP A 264 15.99 -20.46 0.78
N ARG A 265 14.98 -19.59 0.61
CA ARG A 265 15.11 -18.39 -0.22
C ARG A 265 15.79 -17.29 0.58
N LYS A 266 16.71 -16.58 -0.06
CA LYS A 266 17.45 -15.47 0.54
C LYS A 266 17.12 -14.18 -0.22
N PRO A 267 16.70 -13.11 0.47
CA PRO A 267 16.42 -11.86 -0.20
C PRO A 267 17.71 -11.16 -0.63
N GLU A 268 17.69 -10.60 -1.83
CA GLU A 268 18.74 -9.80 -2.44
C GLU A 268 18.12 -8.52 -3.04
N GLY A 269 18.66 -7.36 -2.67
CA GLY A 269 18.25 -6.08 -3.24
C GLY A 269 16.81 -5.62 -2.99
N VAL A 270 16.09 -6.20 -2.04
CA VAL A 270 14.65 -5.89 -1.84
C VAL A 270 14.46 -4.49 -1.28
N THR A 271 13.61 -3.69 -1.93
CA THR A 271 13.25 -2.36 -1.44
C THR A 271 11.85 -2.36 -0.82
N ALA A 272 11.73 -1.80 0.38
CA ALA A 272 10.46 -1.69 1.09
C ALA A 272 10.07 -0.22 1.30
N ALA A 273 8.80 0.11 1.07
CA ALA A 273 8.27 1.44 1.33
C ALA A 273 6.94 1.39 2.08
N SER A 274 6.72 2.36 2.97
CA SER A 274 5.46 2.56 3.67
C SER A 274 4.93 3.95 3.41
N PHE A 275 3.65 4.05 3.09
CA PHE A 275 2.87 5.28 2.98
C PHE A 275 1.66 5.16 3.90
N ASP A 276 1.82 5.59 5.15
CA ASP A 276 0.76 5.53 6.15
C ASP A 276 0.52 6.94 6.74
N MET A 277 -0.68 7.20 7.23
CA MET A 277 -1.01 8.49 7.85
C MET A 277 -0.27 8.68 9.18
N LEU A 278 0.09 7.58 9.84
CA LEU A 278 0.80 7.57 11.12
C LEU A 278 1.96 6.57 11.09
N PRO A 279 3.07 6.82 11.80
CA PRO A 279 4.11 5.83 12.00
C PRO A 279 3.59 4.63 12.81
N GLN A 280 3.44 3.48 12.16
CA GLN A 280 2.95 2.25 12.80
C GLN A 280 4.11 1.34 13.22
N TYR A 281 4.08 0.84 14.47
CA TYR A 281 5.09 -0.09 14.98
C TYR A 281 5.24 -1.31 14.08
N ARG A 282 4.13 -1.95 13.71
CA ARG A 282 4.16 -3.18 12.92
C ARG A 282 4.67 -2.94 11.51
N VAL A 283 4.30 -1.84 10.86
CA VAL A 283 4.84 -1.51 9.54
C VAL A 283 6.35 -1.26 9.63
N ARG A 284 6.81 -0.48 10.62
CA ARG A 284 8.24 -0.23 10.83
C ARG A 284 9.02 -1.52 11.05
N GLU A 285 8.55 -2.38 11.94
CA GLU A 285 9.28 -3.58 12.32
C GLU A 285 9.14 -4.71 11.29
N ASN A 286 7.91 -5.00 10.87
CA ASN A 286 7.56 -6.19 10.10
C ASN A 286 7.60 -5.99 8.60
N VAL A 287 7.81 -4.77 8.11
CA VAL A 287 7.95 -4.45 6.69
C VAL A 287 9.31 -3.80 6.44
N LEU A 288 9.64 -2.75 7.19
CA LEU A 288 10.79 -1.91 6.88
C LEU A 288 12.11 -2.34 7.52
N THR A 289 12.09 -3.09 8.63
CA THR A 289 13.31 -3.36 9.42
C THR A 289 13.72 -4.83 9.39
N ARG A 290 12.88 -5.71 9.95
CA ARG A 290 13.23 -7.13 10.17
C ARG A 290 13.27 -7.97 8.89
N PRO A 291 12.32 -7.83 7.94
CA PRO A 291 12.25 -8.73 6.78
C PRO A 291 13.50 -8.77 5.93
N PHE A 292 14.18 -7.62 5.78
CA PHE A 292 15.29 -7.44 4.84
C PHE A 292 16.48 -6.76 5.53
N GLN A 293 16.73 -7.07 6.80
CA GLN A 293 17.84 -6.45 7.53
C GLN A 293 19.18 -6.71 6.82
N GLY A 294 19.87 -5.64 6.43
CA GLY A 294 21.13 -5.73 5.68
C GLY A 294 20.96 -5.97 4.17
N CYS A 295 19.73 -5.93 3.66
CA CYS A 295 19.39 -6.16 2.26
C CYS A 295 18.56 -4.99 1.70
N GLY A 296 18.97 -4.45 0.56
CA GLY A 296 18.25 -3.38 -0.14
C GLY A 296 18.04 -2.10 0.70
N ALA A 297 16.87 -1.48 0.59
CA ALA A 297 16.58 -0.18 1.17
C ALA A 297 15.15 -0.09 1.73
N SER A 298 14.96 0.74 2.77
CA SER A 298 13.65 0.97 3.38
C SER A 298 13.32 2.45 3.48
N HIS A 299 12.09 2.80 3.09
CA HIS A 299 11.59 4.18 3.10
C HIS A 299 10.26 4.29 3.86
N ALA A 300 10.15 5.28 4.75
CA ALA A 300 8.91 5.58 5.45
C ALA A 300 8.44 6.99 5.08
N PHE A 301 7.21 7.08 4.57
CA PHE A 301 6.54 8.33 4.26
C PHE A 301 5.26 8.42 5.08
N THR A 302 5.07 9.56 5.75
CA THR A 302 3.90 9.82 6.58
C THR A 302 3.02 10.85 5.91
N GLY A 303 1.77 10.52 5.60
CA GLY A 303 0.82 11.44 4.98
C GLY A 303 -0.49 10.78 4.55
N HIS A 304 -1.47 11.62 4.23
CA HIS A 304 -2.79 11.22 3.74
C HIS A 304 -2.73 10.54 2.37
N HIS A 305 -3.44 9.42 2.20
CA HIS A 305 -3.32 8.58 1.01
C HIS A 305 -3.74 9.31 -0.27
N GLU A 306 -4.78 10.12 -0.18
CA GLU A 306 -5.35 10.97 -1.22
C GLU A 306 -4.39 12.06 -1.72
N ILE A 307 -3.28 12.30 -1.01
CA ILE A 307 -2.18 13.18 -1.42
C ILE A 307 -0.97 12.36 -1.84
N MET A 308 -0.58 11.39 -1.02
CA MET A 308 0.66 10.63 -1.20
C MET A 308 0.64 9.74 -2.44
N MET A 309 -0.49 9.09 -2.75
CA MET A 309 -0.58 8.23 -3.93
C MET A 309 -0.52 9.04 -5.23
N PRO A 310 -1.27 10.15 -5.40
CA PRO A 310 -1.10 11.01 -6.57
C PRO A 310 0.33 11.53 -6.76
N LEU A 311 1.03 11.90 -5.67
CA LEU A 311 2.43 12.35 -5.76
C LEU A 311 3.36 11.25 -6.30
N LEU A 312 3.29 10.05 -5.70
CA LEU A 312 4.09 8.92 -6.17
C LEU A 312 3.71 8.50 -7.59
N TYR A 313 2.41 8.45 -7.90
CA TYR A 313 1.90 8.15 -9.24
C TYR A 313 2.46 9.10 -10.29
N THR A 314 2.46 10.40 -10.00
CA THR A 314 2.93 11.41 -10.96
C THR A 314 4.42 11.23 -11.24
N LEU A 315 5.23 10.92 -10.22
CA LEU A 315 6.64 10.59 -10.41
C LEU A 315 6.82 9.32 -11.25
N LEU A 316 6.09 8.23 -10.96
CA LEU A 316 6.26 6.96 -11.68
C LEU A 316 5.79 7.00 -13.12
N THR A 317 4.76 7.76 -13.42
CA THR A 317 4.09 7.73 -14.73
C THR A 317 4.52 8.84 -15.67
N SER A 318 5.35 9.77 -15.17
CA SER A 318 6.04 10.73 -16.01
C SER A 318 7.21 10.02 -16.66
N GLY A 319 7.17 9.87 -17.98
CA GLY A 319 8.17 9.10 -18.73
C GLY A 319 9.60 9.52 -18.39
N LYS A 320 10.48 8.52 -18.25
CA LYS A 320 11.92 8.69 -18.44
C LYS A 320 12.23 8.67 -19.93
#